data_AF-A0AAF0ZP02-F1
#
_entry.id   AF-A0AAF0ZP02-F1
#
_cell.length_a   1.000
_cell.length_b   1.000
_cell.length_c   1.000
_cell.angle_alpha   90.00
_cell.angle_beta   90.00
_cell.angle_gamma   90.00
#
_symmetry.space_group_name_H-M   'P 1'
#
loop_
_entity.id
_entity.type
_entity.pdbx_description
1 polymer ?
#
loop_
_entity_poly.entity_id
_entity_poly.type
_entity_poly.pdbx_seq_one_letter_code
_entity_poly.pdbx_strand_id
1 'polypeptide(L)' 'MPHLTLTNFAKTYGPLISLRLGTQCLVVGSSPSVAIEIFKTHDRILSGRHVPNAVRSKGQTLKRHHWAGNLNVTVDGDT' A
#
# COMPACT_ATOMS: atom_id res chain seq x y z
N MET A 1 9.74 -5.58 -10.99
CA MET A 1 9.82 -4.45 -10.04
C MET A 1 9.21 -3.20 -10.68
N PRO A 2 8.40 -2.41 -9.97
CA PRO A 2 7.61 -1.32 -10.55
C PRO A 2 8.45 -0.17 -11.14
N HIS A 3 9.66 0.05 -10.66
CA HIS A 3 10.54 1.09 -11.22
C HIS A 3 11.07 0.71 -12.61
N LEU A 4 11.23 -0.57 -12.94
CA LEU A 4 11.70 -1.00 -14.26
C LEU A 4 10.66 -0.79 -15.36
N THR A 5 9.39 -1.08 -15.04
CA THR A 5 8.27 -0.83 -15.97
C THR A 5 8.12 0.65 -16.26
N LEU A 6 8.31 1.49 -15.24
CA LEU A 6 8.25 2.94 -15.37
C LEU A 6 9.36 3.50 -16.26
N THR A 7 10.59 2.99 -16.09
CA THR A 7 11.73 3.30 -16.96
C THR A 7 11.47 2.87 -18.40
N ASN A 8 10.82 1.71 -18.61
CA ASN A 8 10.50 1.27 -19.96
C ASN A 8 9.46 2.19 -20.65
N PHE A 9 8.45 2.65 -19.90
CA PHE A 9 7.52 3.66 -20.42
C PHE A 9 8.21 4.96 -20.76
N ALA A 10 9.17 5.40 -19.94
CA ALA A 10 9.93 6.61 -20.23
C ALA A 10 10.78 6.50 -21.50
N LYS A 11 11.29 5.29 -21.82
CA LYS A 11 12.00 5.04 -23.08
C LYS A 11 11.08 5.11 -24.30
N THR A 12 9.83 4.66 -24.18
CA THR A 12 8.87 4.62 -25.30
C THR A 12 8.16 5.96 -25.52
N TYR A 13 7.78 6.66 -24.45
CA TYR A 13 6.91 7.85 -24.50
C TYR A 13 7.62 9.15 -24.10
N GLY A 14 8.87 9.06 -23.63
CA GLY A 14 9.66 10.21 -23.19
C GLY A 14 9.73 10.36 -21.66
N PRO A 15 10.56 11.30 -21.17
CA PRO A 15 10.88 11.41 -19.74
C PRO A 15 9.76 11.98 -18.88
N LEU A 16 8.67 12.51 -19.46
CA LEU A 16 7.49 13.00 -18.77
C LEU A 16 6.24 12.32 -19.35
N ILE A 17 5.57 11.50 -18.54
CA ILE A 17 4.39 10.75 -18.96
C ILE A 17 3.27 10.87 -17.92
N SER A 18 2.02 10.81 -18.38
CA SER A 18 0.85 10.67 -17.51
C SER A 18 0.29 9.26 -17.61
N LEU A 19 0.14 8.57 -16.49
CA LEU A 19 -0.40 7.23 -16.40
C LEU A 19 -1.67 7.22 -15.57
N ARG A 20 -2.72 6.56 -16.05
CA ARG A 20 -3.95 6.35 -15.28
C ARG A 20 -3.96 4.96 -14.67
N LEU A 21 -3.86 4.89 -13.35
CA LEU A 21 -3.92 3.67 -12.55
C LEU A 21 -5.33 3.53 -11.95
N GLY A 22 -6.20 2.84 -12.68
CA GLY A 22 -7.61 2.71 -12.31
C GLY A 22 -8.33 4.07 -12.32
N THR A 23 -8.72 4.56 -11.14
CA THR A 23 -9.35 5.87 -10.96
C THR A 23 -8.35 7.00 -10.71
N GLN A 24 -7.06 6.68 -10.52
CA GLN A 24 -6.02 7.66 -10.22
C GLN A 24 -5.26 8.07 -11.48
N CYS A 25 -5.01 9.37 -11.65
CA CYS A 25 -4.03 9.86 -12.62
C CYS A 25 -2.72 10.15 -11.92
N LEU A 26 -1.62 9.65 -12.48
CA LEU A 26 -0.26 9.78 -11.98
C LEU A 26 0.60 10.47 -13.04
N VAL A 27 1.45 11.41 -12.62
CA VAL A 27 2.48 12.01 -13.47
C VAL A 27 3.82 11.40 -13.08
N VAL A 28 4.61 11.05 -14.08
CA VAL A 28 5.88 10.36 -13.91
C VAL A 28 6.97 11.16 -14.60
N GLY A 29 7.96 11.58 -13.82
CA GLY A 29 9.21 12.18 -14.30
C GLY A 29 10.36 11.18 -14.19
N SER A 30 10.90 10.73 -15.33
CA SER A 30 12.01 9.78 -15.41
C SER A 30 13.37 10.43 -15.73
N SER A 31 13.45 11.77 -15.66
CA SER A 31 14.69 12.52 -15.79
C SER A 31 14.88 13.52 -14.63
N PRO A 32 16.12 13.88 -14.29
CA PRO A 32 16.38 14.83 -13.21
C PRO A 32 15.80 16.22 -13.49
N SER A 33 15.84 16.69 -14.74
CA SER A 33 15.27 17.99 -15.13
C SER A 33 13.75 18.03 -14.91
N VAL A 34 13.05 16.98 -15.32
CA VAL A 34 11.60 16.86 -15.14
C VAL A 34 11.25 16.69 -13.67
N ALA A 35 12.00 15.88 -12.92
CA ALA A 35 11.77 15.71 -11.49
C ALA A 35 11.91 17.04 -10.72
N ILE A 36 12.93 17.85 -11.06
CA ILE A 36 13.11 19.19 -10.49
C ILE A 36 11.90 20.08 -10.79
N GLU A 37 11.39 20.09 -12.01
CA GLU A 37 10.23 20.90 -12.39
C GLU A 37 8.96 20.47 -11.65
N ILE A 38 8.75 19.16 -11.52
CA ILE A 38 7.63 18.56 -10.78
C ILE A 38 7.68 19.01 -9.31
N PHE A 39 8.81 18.84 -8.63
CA PHE A 39 8.93 19.15 -7.21
C PHE A 39 9.07 20.66 -6.92
N LYS A 40 9.59 21.46 -7.83
CA LYS A 40 9.67 22.92 -7.60
C LYS A 40 8.35 23.62 -7.87
N THR A 41 7.63 23.18 -8.91
CA THR A 41 6.47 23.93 -9.43
C THR A 41 5.15 23.33 -8.95
N HIS A 42 5.09 22.00 -8.81
CA HIS A 42 3.83 21.28 -8.58
C HIS A 42 3.80 20.46 -7.28
N ASP A 43 4.83 20.58 -6.42
CA ASP A 43 4.91 19.86 -5.15
C ASP A 43 3.64 20.01 -4.30
N ARG A 44 3.09 21.21 -4.18
CA ARG A 44 1.87 21.44 -3.37
C ARG A 44 0.69 20.58 -3.79
N ILE A 45 0.54 20.30 -5.09
CA ILE A 45 -0.57 19.51 -5.64
C ILE A 45 -0.24 18.01 -5.59
N LEU A 46 1.03 17.66 -5.84
CA LEU A 46 1.46 16.27 -6.01
C LEU A 46 1.91 15.59 -4.71
N SER A 47 2.20 16.36 -3.67
CA SER A 47 2.60 15.84 -2.34
C SER A 47 1.42 15.38 -1.48
N GLY A 48 0.19 15.42 -2.03
CA GLY A 48 -1.00 14.86 -1.41
C GLY A 48 -0.93 13.33 -1.28
N ARG A 49 -1.09 12.79 -0.07
CA ARG A 49 -1.13 11.34 0.16
C ARG A 49 -2.50 10.79 -0.20
N HIS A 50 -2.56 9.97 -1.26
CA HIS A 50 -3.79 9.26 -1.60
C HIS A 50 -4.13 8.21 -0.52
N VAL A 51 -5.28 8.35 0.14
CA VAL A 51 -5.81 7.32 1.04
C VAL A 51 -6.68 6.37 0.20
N PRO A 52 -6.24 5.12 -0.05
CA PRO A 52 -7.08 4.16 -0.76
C PRO A 52 -8.37 3.95 0.04
N ASN A 53 -9.51 4.14 -0.62
CA ASN A 53 -10.81 3.80 -0.04
C ASN A 53 -10.93 2.27 0.03
N ALA A 54 -10.30 1.69 1.05
CA ALA A 54 -10.37 0.26 1.30
C ALA A 54 -11.70 -0.04 2.00
N VAL A 55 -12.46 -0.97 1.44
CA VAL A 55 -13.63 -1.51 2.14
C VAL A 55 -13.11 -2.17 3.41
N ARG A 56 -13.50 -1.65 4.57
CA ARG A 56 -13.22 -2.29 5.86
C ARG A 56 -13.84 -3.67 5.83
N SER A 57 -13.01 -4.70 5.72
CA SER A 57 -13.47 -6.08 5.86
C SER A 57 -14.13 -6.18 7.24
N LYS A 58 -15.43 -6.50 7.27
CA LYS A 58 -16.12 -6.79 8.53
C LYS A 58 -15.29 -7.86 9.25
N GLY A 59 -14.94 -7.56 10.50
CA GLY A 59 -13.86 -8.23 11.23
C GLY A 59 -13.87 -9.73 11.02
N GLN A 60 -12.69 -10.29 10.74
CA GLN A 60 -12.50 -11.72 10.84
C GLN A 60 -12.89 -12.10 12.26
N THR A 61 -14.09 -12.67 12.43
CA THR A 61 -14.43 -13.39 13.66
C THR A 61 -13.48 -14.57 13.68
N LEU A 62 -12.34 -14.38 14.33
CA LEU A 62 -11.41 -15.44 14.67
C LEU A 62 -12.22 -16.44 15.48
N LYS A 63 -12.69 -17.52 14.82
CA LYS A 63 -13.25 -18.65 15.53
C LYS A 63 -12.10 -19.24 16.32
N ARG A 64 -12.04 -18.88 17.60
CA ARG A 64 -11.18 -19.55 18.59
C ARG A 64 -11.67 -20.99 18.63
N HIS A 65 -10.97 -21.87 17.92
CA HIS A 65 -11.13 -23.31 18.14
C HIS A 65 -10.58 -23.56 19.55
N HIS A 66 -11.49 -23.58 20.54
CA HIS A 66 -11.17 -24.04 21.89
C HIS A 66 -10.92 -25.54 21.79
N TRP A 67 -9.64 -25.93 21.79
CA TRP A 67 -9.26 -27.32 21.97
C TRP A 67 -9.59 -27.69 23.43
N ALA A 68 -10.71 -28.37 23.63
CA ALA A 68 -11.08 -28.93 24.91
C ALA A 68 -10.20 -30.16 25.18
N GLY A 69 -8.97 -29.92 25.66
CA GLY A 69 -8.19 -30.92 26.35
C GLY A 69 -8.66 -30.97 27.81
N ASN A 70 -9.39 -32.01 28.17
CA ASN A 70 -9.76 -32.27 29.56
C ASN A 70 -8.48 -32.57 30.35
N LEU A 71 -8.09 -31.67 31.25
CA LEU A 71 -7.08 -31.96 32.26
C LEU A 71 -7.74 -31.89 33.64
N ASN A 72 -8.11 -33.07 34.15
CA ASN A 72 -8.48 -33.24 35.55
C ASN A 72 -7.18 -33.16 36.36
N VAL A 73 -6.90 -32.00 36.96
CA VAL A 73 -5.93 -31.90 38.06
C VAL A 73 -6.73 -31.86 39.35
N THR A 74 -6.81 -33.02 40.01
CA THR A 74 -7.09 -33.08 41.44
C THR A 74 -5.84 -32.57 42.14
N VAL A 75 -5.95 -31.42 42.80
CA VAL A 75 -5.01 -31.02 43.85
C VAL A 75 -5.76 -31.18 45.16
N ASP A 76 -5.47 -32.30 45.83
CA ASP A 76 -5.88 -32.55 47.21
C ASP A 76 -5.18 -31.57 48.17
N GLY A 77 -5.96 -30.99 49.09
CA GLY A 77 -5.57 -30.76 50.49
C GLY A 77 -4.82 -29.47 50.86
N ASP A 78 -5.56 -28.48 51.34
CA ASP A 78 -5.22 -27.63 52.50
C ASP A 78 -6.53 -26.96 52.95
N THR A 79 -7.25 -27.44 53.97
CA THR A 79 -6.89 -27.45 55.40
C THR A 79 -7.51 -28.64 56.13
#